data_AF-A0A2P5EIA7-F1
#
_entry.id   AF-A0A2P5EIA7-F1
#
_cell.length_a   1.000
_cell.length_b   1.000
_cell.length_c   1.000
_cell.angle_alpha   90.00
_cell.angle_beta   90.00
_cell.angle_gamma   90.00
#
_symmetry.space_group_name_H-M   'P 1'
#
loop_
_entity.id
_entity.type
_entity.pdbx_description
1 polymer ?
#
loop_
_entity_poly.entity_id
_entity_poly.type
_entity_poly.pdbx_seq_one_letter_code
_entity_poly.pdbx_strand_id
1 'polypeptide(L)'
;MKKTRAVTSIIAFLVLLFLQGTQANEGSDGSRTIMQEEEHAHEVHCSRERSRAAWKIIEEYLMPFVEREHYQIPSKCRLHPDNDIFRDQEEHKIHVDINEWQCGYCKKSFRAEKFLDQHFDSRHYSLLNVNGSKCIADLCGALHCDHVMNTKSHKTKCNPAAVARNRHLCESLADSCFLIHQGPSASRLHELFLHQFCDAHTCSGKQKPFSRGGKKQTSVLYLAISILTLMLLPIFYVIVFLHQREMRMRTQELRRVSPVGRKTKPS
;
A
#
# COMPACT_ATOMS: atom_id res chain seq x y z
N MET A 1 24.59 -38.81 2.25
CA MET A 1 24.08 -38.01 3.39
C MET A 1 24.57 -36.54 3.37
N LYS A 2 24.58 -35.86 2.21
CA LYS A 2 25.02 -34.45 2.09
C LYS A 2 23.89 -33.45 1.78
N LYS A 3 22.71 -33.91 1.37
CA LYS A 3 21.56 -33.05 1.00
C LYS A 3 20.71 -32.57 2.20
N THR A 4 20.74 -33.28 3.33
CA THR A 4 19.98 -32.92 4.55
C THR A 4 20.61 -31.80 5.36
N ARG A 5 21.91 -31.52 5.21
CA ARG A 5 22.60 -30.40 5.90
C ARG A 5 22.31 -29.02 5.28
N ALA A 6 21.97 -28.96 4.00
CA ALA A 6 21.68 -27.69 3.33
C ALA A 6 20.31 -27.12 3.74
N VAL A 7 19.30 -28.00 3.90
CA VAL A 7 17.94 -27.60 4.29
C VAL A 7 17.88 -27.15 5.75
N THR A 8 18.62 -27.80 6.65
CA THR A 8 18.70 -27.37 8.06
C THR A 8 19.45 -26.04 8.23
N SER A 9 20.42 -25.74 7.37
CA SER A 9 21.15 -24.47 7.39
C SER A 9 20.29 -23.28 6.95
N ILE A 10 19.36 -23.49 6.02
CA ILE A 10 18.44 -22.44 5.54
C ILE A 10 17.36 -22.15 6.59
N ILE A 11 16.84 -23.20 7.25
CA ILE A 11 15.85 -23.04 8.34
C ILE A 11 16.48 -22.32 9.54
N ALA A 12 17.74 -22.65 9.89
CA ALA A 12 18.46 -21.95 10.96
C ALA A 12 18.69 -20.47 10.63
N PHE A 13 18.99 -20.13 9.38
CA PHE A 13 19.18 -18.75 8.93
C PHE A 13 17.87 -17.93 8.98
N LEU A 14 16.73 -18.56 8.64
CA LEU A 14 15.41 -17.94 8.74
C LEU A 14 15.00 -17.70 10.21
N VAL A 15 15.32 -18.61 11.13
CA VAL A 15 15.03 -18.44 12.57
C VAL A 15 15.86 -17.30 13.19
N LEU A 16 17.11 -17.10 12.75
CA LEU A 16 17.95 -15.97 13.19
C LEU A 16 17.42 -14.60 12.71
N LEU A 17 16.80 -14.53 11.53
CA LEU A 17 16.15 -13.31 11.03
C LEU A 17 14.89 -12.94 11.85
N PHE A 18 14.19 -13.93 12.43
CA PHE A 18 13.02 -13.68 13.29
C PHE A 18 13.38 -13.20 14.71
N LEU A 19 14.58 -13.51 15.22
CA LEU A 19 15.00 -13.15 16.58
C LEU A 19 15.56 -11.72 16.72
N GLN A 20 15.79 -11.00 15.62
CA GLN A 20 16.23 -9.60 15.65
C GLN A 20 15.08 -8.58 15.61
N GLY A 21 13.81 -9.04 15.58
CA GLY A 21 12.61 -8.22 15.41
C GLY A 21 12.05 -7.55 16.68
N THR A 22 12.73 -7.61 17.83
CA THR A 22 12.24 -7.00 19.08
C THR A 22 13.33 -6.21 19.79
N GLN A 23 13.48 -4.94 19.42
CA GLN A 23 13.87 -3.91 20.37
C GLN A 23 12.97 -2.69 20.22
N ALA A 24 12.05 -2.58 21.18
CA ALA A 24 11.42 -1.32 21.56
C ALA A 24 12.50 -0.41 22.14
N ASN A 25 12.50 0.87 21.74
CA ASN A 25 13.23 1.89 22.46
C ASN A 25 12.29 3.06 22.72
N GLU A 26 11.90 3.19 23.98
CA GLU A 26 11.24 4.38 24.54
C GLU A 26 12.31 5.44 24.82
N GLY A 27 12.02 6.68 24.43
CA GLY A 27 12.82 7.86 24.75
C GLY A 27 11.91 9.07 24.81
N SER A 28 11.44 9.39 26.01
CA SER A 28 10.81 10.65 26.40
C SER A 28 11.91 11.63 26.81
N ASP A 29 11.86 12.89 26.35
CA ASP A 29 11.61 14.06 27.23
C ASP A 29 11.53 15.35 26.40
N GLY A 30 10.71 16.30 26.86
CA GLY A 30 10.41 17.54 26.16
C GLY A 30 11.36 18.69 26.51
N SER A 31 11.29 19.75 25.70
CA SER A 31 11.31 21.13 26.23
C SER A 31 10.79 22.11 25.18
N ARG A 32 9.91 22.99 25.64
CA ARG A 32 9.37 24.15 24.91
C ARG A 32 10.35 25.31 25.02
N THR A 33 10.54 26.06 23.95
CA THR A 33 10.88 27.50 24.05
C THR A 33 10.28 28.20 22.83
N ILE A 34 9.40 29.18 23.08
CA ILE A 34 8.82 30.07 22.09
C ILE A 34 9.62 31.37 22.09
N MET A 35 9.79 31.93 20.89
CA MET A 35 9.73 33.35 20.51
C MET A 35 11.01 33.84 19.82
N GLN A 36 10.92 33.98 18.50
CA GLN A 36 11.21 35.26 17.88
C GLN A 36 10.47 35.38 16.53
N GLU A 37 9.56 36.36 16.46
CA GLU A 37 9.06 36.93 15.22
C GLU A 37 10.20 37.61 14.45
N GLU A 38 10.26 37.36 13.15
CA GLU A 38 10.36 38.36 12.06
C GLU A 38 11.06 37.77 10.82
N GLU A 39 10.26 37.20 9.93
CA GLU A 39 10.24 37.54 8.51
C GLU A 39 9.02 36.81 7.91
N HIS A 40 8.11 37.53 7.26
CA HIS A 40 6.93 36.96 6.60
C HIS A 40 7.34 36.10 5.37
N ALA A 41 7.95 34.95 5.61
CA ALA A 41 7.78 33.80 4.77
C ALA A 41 6.34 33.32 4.97
N HIS A 42 5.57 33.15 3.90
CA HIS A 42 4.23 32.57 3.98
C HIS A 42 4.35 31.17 4.58
N GLU A 43 4.11 31.02 5.89
CA GLU A 43 4.21 29.74 6.58
C GLU A 43 3.02 28.87 6.14
N VAL A 44 3.33 27.79 5.44
CA VAL A 44 2.32 26.82 5.02
C VAL A 44 1.93 25.99 6.24
N HIS A 45 0.81 26.32 6.88
CA HIS A 45 0.21 25.52 7.95
C HIS A 45 -0.51 24.28 7.40
N CYS A 46 0.21 23.43 6.65
CA CYS A 46 -0.32 22.20 6.09
C CYS A 46 0.45 20.99 6.63
N SER A 47 -0.25 20.04 7.26
CA SER A 47 0.38 18.81 7.75
C SER A 47 0.65 17.86 6.57
N ARG A 48 1.93 17.68 6.22
CA ARG A 48 2.38 16.79 5.14
C ARG A 48 1.88 15.35 5.32
N GLU A 49 2.01 14.78 6.51
CA GLU A 49 1.59 13.41 6.80
C GLU A 49 0.08 13.21 6.58
N ARG A 50 -0.74 14.16 7.03
CA ARG A 50 -2.19 14.15 6.81
C ARG A 50 -2.54 14.36 5.33
N SER A 51 -1.79 15.23 4.63
CA SER A 51 -1.90 15.45 3.18
C SER A 51 -1.68 14.14 2.42
N ARG A 52 -0.61 13.40 2.76
CA ARG A 52 -0.28 12.09 2.20
C ARG A 52 -1.39 11.08 2.46
N ALA A 53 -1.95 11.05 3.68
CA ALA A 53 -3.05 10.16 4.01
C ALA A 53 -4.33 10.47 3.21
N ALA A 54 -4.71 11.75 3.12
CA ALA A 54 -5.84 12.20 2.30
C ALA A 54 -5.66 11.81 0.83
N TRP A 55 -4.47 12.06 0.28
CA TRP A 55 -4.17 11.71 -1.11
C TRP A 55 -4.24 10.21 -1.35
N LYS A 56 -3.66 9.40 -0.45
CA LYS A 56 -3.71 7.94 -0.54
C LYS A 56 -5.15 7.42 -0.59
N ILE A 57 -6.05 8.01 0.20
CA ILE A 57 -7.48 7.67 0.18
C ILE A 57 -8.11 8.01 -1.18
N ILE A 58 -7.82 9.20 -1.72
CA ILE A 58 -8.31 9.62 -3.04
C ILE A 58 -7.81 8.65 -4.13
N GLU A 59 -6.52 8.34 -4.13
CA GLU A 59 -5.90 7.46 -5.12
C GLU A 59 -6.43 6.02 -5.05
N GLU A 60 -6.60 5.48 -3.84
CA GLU A 60 -7.02 4.08 -3.67
C GLU A 60 -8.52 3.89 -3.88
N TYR A 61 -9.36 4.85 -3.47
CA TYR A 61 -10.81 4.67 -3.40
C TYR A 61 -11.64 5.54 -4.35
N LEU A 62 -11.11 6.68 -4.82
CA LEU A 62 -11.84 7.58 -5.73
C LEU A 62 -11.34 7.48 -7.18
N MET A 63 -10.02 7.62 -7.38
CA MET A 63 -9.43 7.64 -8.73
C MET A 63 -9.78 6.44 -9.61
N PRO A 64 -9.89 5.18 -9.11
CA PRO A 64 -10.27 4.04 -9.95
C PRO A 64 -11.65 4.17 -10.60
N PHE A 65 -12.56 4.93 -9.99
CA PHE A 65 -13.89 5.20 -10.55
C PHE A 65 -13.88 6.38 -11.51
N VAL A 66 -13.13 7.44 -11.18
CA VAL A 66 -12.94 8.61 -12.04
C VAL A 66 -12.31 8.19 -13.37
N GLU A 67 -11.27 7.37 -13.32
CA GLU A 67 -10.60 6.81 -14.49
C GLU A 67 -11.53 5.91 -15.32
N ARG A 68 -12.33 5.06 -14.66
CA ARG A 68 -13.29 4.16 -15.33
C ARG A 68 -14.41 4.91 -16.06
N GLU A 69 -14.90 5.98 -15.46
CA GLU A 69 -15.94 6.83 -16.04
C GLU A 69 -15.36 7.88 -17.00
N HIS A 70 -14.04 7.88 -17.22
CA HIS A 70 -13.31 8.87 -18.03
C HIS A 70 -13.66 10.32 -17.67
N TYR A 71 -13.90 10.57 -16.38
CA TYR A 71 -14.31 11.88 -15.90
C TYR A 71 -13.10 12.76 -15.64
N GLN A 72 -13.17 14.02 -16.05
CA GLN A 72 -12.16 15.03 -15.74
C GLN A 72 -12.64 15.85 -14.54
N ILE A 73 -11.92 15.74 -13.43
CA ILE A 73 -12.18 16.56 -12.25
C ILE A 73 -11.94 18.03 -12.64
N PRO A 74 -12.84 18.97 -12.31
CA PRO A 74 -12.63 20.38 -12.62
C PRO A 74 -11.38 20.94 -11.93
N SER A 75 -10.60 21.78 -12.59
CA SER A 75 -9.39 22.41 -11.99
C SER A 75 -9.69 23.27 -10.75
N LYS A 76 -10.94 23.72 -10.57
CA LYS A 76 -11.40 24.46 -9.38
C LYS A 76 -11.67 23.56 -8.17
N CYS A 77 -11.83 22.25 -8.37
CA CYS A 77 -12.16 21.29 -7.31
C CYS A 77 -10.95 21.05 -6.40
N ARG A 78 -11.17 20.97 -5.09
CA ARG A 78 -10.09 20.75 -4.11
C ARG A 78 -9.46 19.35 -4.19
N LEU A 79 -10.14 18.38 -4.82
CA LEU A 79 -9.64 17.02 -5.06
C LEU A 79 -8.82 16.91 -6.36
N HIS A 80 -8.67 18.00 -7.13
CA HIS A 80 -7.86 17.98 -8.33
C HIS A 80 -6.38 17.72 -7.99
N PRO A 81 -5.67 16.82 -8.70
CA PRO A 81 -4.26 16.53 -8.42
C PRO A 81 -3.36 17.75 -8.35
N ASP A 82 -3.51 18.68 -9.30
CA ASP A 82 -2.68 19.90 -9.38
C ASP A 82 -2.91 20.89 -8.23
N ASN A 83 -3.98 20.71 -7.45
CA ASN A 83 -4.31 21.60 -6.34
C ASN A 83 -3.69 21.15 -5.02
N ASP A 84 -3.07 19.97 -4.94
CA ASP A 84 -2.37 19.52 -3.73
C ASP A 84 -0.97 20.16 -3.64
N ILE A 85 -0.76 20.93 -2.58
CA ILE A 85 0.46 21.70 -2.34
C ILE A 85 1.72 20.83 -2.28
N PHE A 86 1.63 19.61 -1.76
CA PHE A 86 2.79 18.72 -1.62
C PHE A 86 2.93 17.74 -2.77
N ARG A 87 2.03 17.78 -3.76
CA ARG A 87 1.94 16.79 -4.84
C ARG A 87 3.26 16.57 -5.56
N ASP A 88 3.84 17.66 -6.05
CA ASP A 88 5.09 17.64 -6.80
C ASP A 88 6.22 17.04 -5.96
N GLN A 89 6.33 17.41 -4.69
CA GLN A 89 7.38 16.90 -3.80
C GLN A 89 7.22 15.41 -3.48
N GLU A 90 5.98 14.93 -3.30
CA GLU A 90 5.71 13.51 -3.06
C GLU A 90 5.99 12.67 -4.31
N GLU A 91 5.72 13.18 -5.52
CA GLU A 91 6.07 12.52 -6.80
C GLU A 91 7.59 12.46 -7.03
N HIS A 92 8.34 13.40 -6.45
CA HIS A 92 9.80 13.44 -6.50
C HIS A 92 10.48 12.66 -5.37
N LYS A 93 9.76 11.80 -4.64
CA LYS A 93 10.38 10.83 -3.72
C LYS A 93 10.76 9.56 -4.45
N ILE A 94 12.03 9.20 -4.36
CA ILE A 94 12.55 7.98 -4.97
C ILE A 94 12.93 7.02 -3.84
N HIS A 95 12.26 5.88 -3.74
CA HIS A 95 12.63 4.81 -2.82
C HIS A 95 13.57 3.84 -3.54
N VAL A 96 14.86 3.88 -3.20
CA VAL A 96 15.93 3.14 -3.90
C VAL A 96 16.12 1.75 -3.29
N ASP A 97 16.20 1.67 -1.96
CA ASP A 97 16.38 0.43 -1.20
C ASP A 97 15.64 0.53 0.15
N ILE A 98 15.55 -0.57 0.91
CA ILE A 98 14.80 -0.71 2.17
C ILE A 98 15.05 0.46 3.14
N ASN A 99 16.29 0.95 3.19
CA ASN A 99 16.73 2.04 4.06
C ASN A 99 17.33 3.21 3.27
N GLU A 100 16.96 3.37 1.99
CA GLU A 100 17.51 4.43 1.15
C GLU A 100 16.41 5.15 0.37
N TRP A 101 16.22 6.42 0.73
CA TRP A 101 15.32 7.37 0.10
C TRP A 101 16.13 8.46 -0.59
N GLN A 102 15.78 8.83 -1.80
CA GLN A 102 16.49 9.83 -2.58
C GLN A 102 15.56 10.98 -2.99
N CYS A 103 16.09 12.20 -2.89
CA CYS A 103 15.43 13.41 -3.37
C CYS A 103 15.47 13.48 -4.90
N GLY A 104 14.31 13.59 -5.55
CA GLY A 104 14.19 13.68 -7.01
C GLY A 104 14.85 14.93 -7.60
N TYR A 105 14.85 16.05 -6.89
CA TYR A 105 15.39 17.33 -7.37
C TYR A 105 16.92 17.41 -7.31
N CYS A 106 17.53 17.06 -6.18
CA CYS A 106 18.98 17.23 -5.95
C CYS A 106 19.75 15.91 -5.78
N LYS A 107 19.08 14.75 -5.90
CA LYS A 107 19.67 13.40 -5.87
C LYS A 107 20.38 13.01 -4.57
N LYS A 108 20.21 13.78 -3.48
CA LYS A 108 20.70 13.40 -2.14
C LYS A 108 19.95 12.20 -1.61
N SER A 109 20.67 11.25 -1.01
CA SER A 109 20.09 10.07 -0.36
C SER A 109 19.99 10.26 1.16
N PHE A 110 19.02 9.56 1.75
CA PHE A 110 18.59 9.65 3.13
C PHE A 110 18.25 8.26 3.64
N ARG A 111 18.53 8.01 4.92
CA ARG A 111 18.31 6.71 5.53
C ARG A 111 16.83 6.34 5.75
N ALA A 112 15.96 7.35 5.81
CA ALA A 112 14.54 7.18 6.09
C ALA A 112 13.72 8.30 5.45
N GLU A 113 12.46 8.03 5.15
CA GLU A 113 11.53 8.98 4.52
C GLU A 113 11.41 10.28 5.34
N LYS A 114 11.36 10.18 6.67
CA LYS A 114 11.27 11.35 7.56
C LYS A 114 12.40 12.36 7.34
N PHE A 115 13.62 11.90 7.05
CA PHE A 115 14.75 12.80 6.80
C PHE A 115 14.66 13.45 5.41
N LEU A 116 14.07 12.75 4.45
CA LEU A 116 13.77 13.30 3.13
C LEU A 116 12.66 14.36 3.22
N ASP A 117 11.61 14.12 4.00
CA ASP A 117 10.53 15.07 4.26
C ASP A 117 11.09 16.37 4.88
N GLN A 118 11.91 16.26 5.93
CA GLN A 118 12.58 17.41 6.54
C GLN A 118 13.51 18.14 5.56
N HIS A 119 14.17 17.41 4.66
CA HIS A 119 14.98 18.00 3.60
C HIS A 119 14.11 18.81 2.61
N PHE A 120 12.92 18.34 2.26
CA PHE A 120 12.01 19.13 1.41
C PHE A 120 11.57 20.41 2.10
N ASP A 121 11.17 20.33 3.37
CA ASP A 121 10.69 21.47 4.14
C ASP A 121 11.77 22.55 4.32
N SER A 122 13.04 22.17 4.35
CA SER A 122 14.16 23.11 4.57
C SER A 122 14.85 23.57 3.28
N ARG A 123 14.96 22.72 2.25
CA ARG A 123 15.77 22.99 1.05
C ARG A 123 14.97 23.17 -0.23
N HIS A 124 13.73 22.69 -0.25
CA HIS A 124 12.85 22.75 -1.42
C HIS A 124 11.49 23.40 -1.11
N TYR A 125 11.43 24.17 -0.01
CA TYR A 125 10.22 24.92 0.36
C TYR A 125 9.76 25.87 -0.75
N SER A 126 10.70 26.54 -1.42
CA SER A 126 10.42 27.50 -2.49
C SER A 126 9.80 26.89 -3.76
N LEU A 127 9.83 25.56 -3.90
CA LEU A 127 9.19 24.87 -5.03
C LEU A 127 7.68 24.67 -4.80
N LEU A 128 7.16 24.96 -3.60
CA LEU A 128 5.73 24.85 -3.31
C LEU A 128 4.95 25.97 -4.01
N ASN A 129 3.87 25.61 -4.71
CA ASN A 129 2.96 26.57 -5.32
C ASN A 129 1.95 27.12 -4.30
N VAL A 130 2.42 27.93 -3.34
CA VAL A 130 1.59 28.43 -2.22
C VAL A 130 0.39 29.28 -2.69
N ASN A 131 0.49 29.94 -3.84
CA ASN A 131 -0.55 30.87 -4.31
C ASN A 131 -1.72 30.19 -5.04
N GLY A 132 -1.48 29.04 -5.68
CA GLY A 132 -2.50 28.32 -6.46
C GLY A 132 -3.00 27.04 -5.82
N SER A 133 -2.20 26.40 -4.96
CA SER A 133 -2.53 25.11 -4.34
C SER A 133 -3.20 25.29 -2.97
N LYS A 134 -3.95 24.27 -2.56
CA LYS A 134 -4.61 24.23 -1.25
C LYS A 134 -4.09 23.03 -0.47
N CYS A 135 -4.08 23.15 0.85
CA CYS A 135 -3.78 22.03 1.71
C CYS A 135 -4.88 20.97 1.59
N ILE A 136 -4.55 19.78 1.09
CA ILE A 136 -5.52 18.68 1.01
C ILE A 136 -5.77 18.02 2.38
N ALA A 137 -4.84 18.23 3.34
CA ALA A 137 -5.02 17.78 4.73
C ALA A 137 -6.24 18.42 5.40
N ASP A 138 -6.69 19.60 4.95
CA ASP A 138 -7.93 20.23 5.43
C ASP A 138 -9.16 19.34 5.16
N LEU A 139 -9.08 18.49 4.13
CA LEU A 139 -10.15 17.58 3.74
C LEU A 139 -10.15 16.31 4.58
N CYS A 140 -9.17 16.11 5.47
CA CYS A 140 -9.05 14.89 6.26
C CYS A 140 -10.26 14.60 7.15
N GLY A 141 -10.96 15.63 7.61
CA GLY A 141 -12.20 15.47 8.35
C GLY A 141 -13.30 14.81 7.51
N ALA A 142 -13.39 15.18 6.22
CA ALA A 142 -14.36 14.64 5.27
C ALA A 142 -13.91 13.30 4.64
N LEU A 143 -12.61 13.09 4.49
CA LEU A 143 -12.03 11.89 3.88
C LEU A 143 -11.67 10.80 4.88
N HIS A 144 -11.89 10.97 6.18
CA HIS A 144 -11.56 9.99 7.22
C HIS A 144 -10.07 9.59 7.25
N CYS A 145 -9.13 10.53 7.09
CA CYS A 145 -7.67 10.26 7.09
C CYS A 145 -7.20 9.43 8.30
N ASP A 146 -7.80 9.68 9.47
CA ASP A 146 -7.45 9.01 10.73
C ASP A 146 -7.66 7.48 10.64
N HIS A 147 -8.46 7.00 9.68
CA HIS A 147 -8.61 5.57 9.39
C HIS A 147 -7.35 4.94 8.79
N VAL A 148 -6.64 5.66 7.90
CA VAL A 148 -5.46 5.16 7.19
C VAL A 148 -4.17 5.43 7.97
N MET A 149 -4.14 6.47 8.79
CA MET A 149 -2.95 6.88 9.55
C MET A 149 -2.60 5.98 10.74
N ASN A 150 -3.33 4.87 10.97
CA ASN A 150 -3.12 3.96 12.11
C ASN A 150 -3.04 4.68 13.47
N THR A 151 -3.57 5.89 13.57
CA THR A 151 -3.80 6.54 14.86
C THR A 151 -4.81 5.67 15.55
N LYS A 152 -4.38 4.89 16.55
CA LYS A 152 -5.27 4.09 17.39
C LYS A 152 -6.39 5.03 17.79
N SER A 153 -7.58 4.83 17.22
CA SER A 153 -8.74 5.62 17.58
C SER A 153 -9.05 5.23 19.01
N HIS A 154 -8.39 5.87 19.98
CA HIS A 154 -8.80 5.83 21.36
C HIS A 154 -10.26 6.21 21.31
N LYS A 155 -11.15 5.25 21.60
CA LYS A 155 -12.60 5.35 21.40
C LYS A 155 -13.09 6.62 22.08
N THR A 156 -13.03 7.73 21.37
CA THR A 156 -13.37 9.04 21.88
C THR A 156 -14.86 9.14 21.71
N LYS A 157 -15.53 9.68 22.73
CA LYS A 157 -16.96 9.92 22.67
C LYS A 157 -17.28 10.68 21.38
N CYS A 158 -18.22 10.18 20.59
CA CYS A 158 -18.59 10.83 19.33
C CYS A 158 -18.99 12.28 19.59
N ASN A 159 -18.42 13.22 18.83
CA ASN A 159 -18.83 14.62 18.85
C ASN A 159 -19.80 14.88 17.68
N PRO A 160 -21.11 15.02 17.93
CA PRO A 160 -22.10 15.20 16.86
C PRO A 160 -21.87 16.47 16.05
N ALA A 161 -21.36 17.54 16.67
CA ALA A 161 -21.07 18.79 15.97
C ALA A 161 -19.90 18.62 14.99
N ALA A 162 -18.86 17.87 15.36
CA ALA A 162 -17.74 17.59 14.46
C ALA A 162 -18.17 16.70 13.29
N VAL A 163 -19.00 15.67 13.56
CA VAL A 163 -19.55 14.79 12.52
C VAL A 163 -20.41 15.58 11.53
N ALA A 164 -21.30 16.46 12.01
CA ALA A 164 -22.12 17.30 11.16
C ALA A 164 -21.29 18.25 10.28
N ARG A 165 -20.26 18.89 10.84
CA ARG A 165 -19.35 19.75 10.07
C ARG A 165 -18.60 18.99 8.98
N ASN A 166 -18.04 17.84 9.33
CA ASN A 166 -17.30 17.01 8.37
C ASN A 166 -18.20 16.46 7.26
N ARG A 167 -19.44 16.09 7.60
CA ARG A 167 -20.46 15.69 6.63
C ARG A 167 -20.77 16.80 5.63
N HIS A 168 -21.06 18.01 6.12
CA HIS A 168 -21.30 19.16 5.23
C HIS A 168 -20.10 19.50 4.35
N LEU A 169 -18.88 19.41 4.89
CA LEU A 169 -17.67 19.57 4.10
C LEU A 169 -17.58 18.51 2.99
N CYS A 170 -17.89 17.25 3.31
CA CYS A 170 -17.91 16.14 2.35
C CYS A 170 -18.94 16.37 1.23
N GLU A 171 -20.18 16.76 1.59
CA GLU A 171 -21.24 17.05 0.63
C GLU A 171 -20.86 18.22 -0.29
N SER A 172 -20.32 19.31 0.27
CA SER A 172 -19.84 20.46 -0.52
C SER A 172 -18.69 20.10 -1.48
N LEU A 173 -17.81 19.16 -1.09
CA LEU A 173 -16.80 18.61 -2.00
C LEU A 173 -17.46 17.84 -3.15
N ALA A 174 -18.45 16.99 -2.86
CA ALA A 174 -19.17 16.25 -3.88
C ALA A 174 -19.83 17.18 -4.91
N ASP A 175 -20.48 18.25 -4.44
CA ASP A 175 -21.16 19.24 -5.28
C ASP A 175 -20.17 20.02 -6.16
N SER A 176 -19.03 20.43 -5.61
CA SER A 176 -18.04 21.24 -6.33
C SER A 176 -17.17 20.44 -7.29
N CYS A 177 -16.96 19.15 -7.01
CA CYS A 177 -16.07 18.28 -7.78
C CYS A 177 -16.79 17.42 -8.81
N PHE A 178 -18.05 17.06 -8.57
CA PHE A 178 -18.85 16.20 -9.46
C PHE A 178 -20.14 16.89 -9.83
N LEU A 179 -20.05 17.77 -10.83
CA LEU A 179 -21.17 18.61 -11.26
C LEU A 179 -22.22 17.76 -11.99
N ILE A 180 -23.35 17.49 -11.33
CA ILE A 180 -24.43 16.61 -11.82
C ILE A 180 -24.92 17.00 -13.23
N HIS A 181 -24.93 18.30 -13.54
CA HIS A 181 -25.36 18.83 -14.83
C HIS A 181 -24.37 18.60 -15.99
N GLN A 182 -23.14 18.15 -15.70
CA GLN A 182 -22.12 17.87 -16.71
C GLN A 182 -22.24 16.48 -17.34
N GLY A 183 -23.22 15.67 -16.92
CA GLY A 183 -23.57 14.41 -17.58
C GLY A 183 -23.77 13.23 -16.63
N PRO A 184 -24.14 12.06 -17.17
CA PRO A 184 -24.48 10.88 -16.38
C PRO A 184 -23.29 10.34 -15.57
N SER A 185 -22.06 10.41 -16.10
CA SER A 185 -20.85 9.99 -15.38
C SER A 185 -20.56 10.87 -14.17
N ALA A 186 -20.72 12.19 -14.29
CA ALA A 186 -20.59 13.11 -13.15
C ALA A 186 -21.65 12.82 -12.08
N SER A 187 -22.90 12.57 -12.47
CA SER A 187 -23.97 12.17 -11.55
C SER A 187 -23.67 10.87 -10.80
N ARG A 188 -23.15 9.84 -11.50
CA ARG A 188 -22.78 8.56 -10.86
C ARG A 188 -21.63 8.73 -9.88
N LEU A 189 -20.62 9.51 -10.24
CA LEU A 189 -19.48 9.78 -9.36
C LEU A 189 -19.89 10.60 -8.14
N HIS A 190 -20.79 11.57 -8.32
CA HIS A 190 -21.38 12.33 -7.24
C HIS A 190 -22.10 11.42 -6.23
N GLU A 191 -23.01 10.56 -6.71
CA GLU A 191 -23.74 9.60 -5.87
C GLU A 191 -22.80 8.62 -5.17
N LEU A 192 -21.80 8.10 -5.91
CA LEU A 192 -20.78 7.21 -5.36
C LEU A 192 -19.99 7.89 -4.24
N PHE A 193 -19.57 9.14 -4.45
CA PHE A 193 -18.79 9.89 -3.47
C PHE A 193 -19.59 10.11 -2.18
N LEU A 194 -20.87 10.50 -2.30
CA LEU A 194 -21.76 10.66 -1.14
C LEU A 194 -21.91 9.36 -0.34
N HIS A 195 -22.21 8.25 -1.01
CA HIS A 195 -22.41 6.96 -0.36
C HIS A 195 -21.13 6.37 0.25
N GLN A 196 -19.98 6.57 -0.39
CA GLN A 196 -18.72 5.98 0.03
C GLN A 196 -18.05 6.78 1.15
N PHE A 197 -18.09 8.11 1.08
CA PHE A 197 -17.37 9.01 1.98
C PHE A 197 -18.30 9.72 2.97
N CYS A 198 -19.41 10.29 2.48
CA CYS A 198 -20.22 11.21 3.28
C CYS A 198 -21.16 10.49 4.25
N ASP A 199 -21.79 9.38 3.83
CA ASP A 199 -22.69 8.58 4.69
C ASP A 199 -22.02 7.99 5.93
N ALA A 200 -20.69 7.81 5.88
CA ALA A 200 -19.91 7.32 7.01
C ALA A 200 -19.85 8.33 8.18
N HIS A 201 -20.23 9.60 7.97
CA HIS A 201 -20.31 10.61 9.01
C HIS A 201 -21.57 10.44 9.86
N THR A 202 -21.53 9.48 10.78
CA THR A 202 -22.59 9.23 11.76
C THR A 202 -22.02 8.82 13.12
N CYS A 203 -22.71 9.17 14.21
CA CYS A 203 -22.37 8.70 15.55
C CYS A 203 -22.92 7.29 15.86
N SER A 204 -23.82 6.76 15.02
CA SER A 204 -24.33 5.39 15.16
C SER A 204 -23.26 4.46 14.58
N GLY A 205 -22.54 3.72 15.43
CA GLY A 205 -21.30 2.99 15.12
C GLY A 205 -21.37 1.84 14.10
N LYS A 206 -22.11 1.97 13.00
CA LYS A 206 -22.13 1.09 11.85
C LYS A 206 -21.05 1.57 10.86
N GLN A 207 -19.78 1.24 11.09
CA GLN A 207 -18.65 1.75 10.30
C GLN A 207 -18.70 1.36 8.81
N LYS A 208 -18.40 2.31 7.90
CA LYS A 208 -17.87 2.03 6.55
C LYS A 208 -16.82 3.05 6.09
N PRO A 209 -15.58 2.99 6.57
CA PRO A 209 -14.46 3.72 5.99
C PRO A 209 -13.90 2.97 4.76
N PHE A 210 -14.76 2.77 3.75
CA PHE A 210 -14.49 2.29 2.38
C PHE A 210 -14.68 0.77 2.06
N SER A 211 -15.92 0.31 1.80
CA SER A 211 -16.27 -1.12 1.61
C SER A 211 -16.51 -1.59 0.15
N ARG A 212 -16.17 -0.77 -0.86
CA ARG A 212 -16.05 -1.17 -2.27
C ARG A 212 -14.99 -0.31 -2.95
N GLY A 213 -14.11 -0.91 -3.75
CA GLY A 213 -13.34 -0.17 -4.76
C GLY A 213 -11.85 0.08 -4.52
N GLY A 214 -11.29 -0.26 -3.36
CA GLY A 214 -9.84 -0.22 -3.20
C GLY A 214 -9.16 -1.06 -4.27
N LYS A 215 -8.13 -0.52 -4.96
CA LYS A 215 -7.26 -1.31 -5.84
C LYS A 215 -6.81 -2.53 -5.03
N LYS A 216 -7.28 -3.73 -5.39
CA LYS A 216 -6.79 -4.97 -4.76
C LYS A 216 -5.32 -5.07 -5.12
N GLN A 217 -4.44 -4.78 -4.17
CA GLN A 217 -3.02 -5.08 -4.31
C GLN A 217 -2.93 -6.60 -4.42
N THR A 218 -2.82 -7.11 -5.65
CA THR A 218 -2.46 -8.51 -5.87
C THR A 218 -1.10 -8.69 -5.24
N SER A 219 -1.07 -9.31 -4.06
CA SER A 219 0.17 -9.47 -3.31
C SER A 219 1.21 -10.06 -4.23
N VAL A 220 2.33 -9.37 -4.41
CA VAL A 220 3.45 -9.84 -5.24
C VAL A 220 3.88 -11.24 -4.80
N LEU A 221 3.73 -11.55 -3.51
CA LEU A 221 3.95 -12.89 -2.96
C LEU A 221 2.97 -13.92 -3.52
N TYR A 222 1.69 -13.58 -3.68
CA TYR A 222 0.70 -14.48 -4.28
C TYR A 222 1.04 -14.78 -5.75
N LEU A 223 1.45 -13.77 -6.52
CA LEU A 223 1.91 -13.97 -7.90
C LEU A 223 3.18 -14.82 -7.96
N ALA A 224 4.16 -14.54 -7.09
CA ALA A 224 5.39 -15.32 -7.00
C ALA A 224 5.12 -16.79 -6.61
N ILE A 225 4.25 -17.04 -5.63
CA ILE A 225 3.82 -18.38 -5.23
C ILE A 225 3.09 -19.09 -6.36
N SER A 226 2.19 -18.40 -7.08
CA SER A 226 1.48 -18.95 -8.22
C SER A 226 2.41 -19.35 -9.37
N ILE A 227 3.45 -18.56 -9.64
CA ILE A 227 4.45 -18.89 -10.67
C ILE A 227 5.31 -20.08 -10.21
N LEU A 228 5.73 -20.08 -8.94
CA LEU A 228 6.54 -21.16 -8.37
C LEU A 228 5.79 -22.50 -8.40
N THR A 229 4.51 -22.52 -8.05
CA THR A 229 3.69 -23.74 -8.09
C THR A 229 3.52 -24.25 -9.52
N LEU A 230 3.28 -23.36 -10.50
CA LEU A 230 3.20 -23.74 -11.91
C LEU A 230 4.50 -24.34 -12.46
N MET A 231 5.66 -23.94 -11.94
CA MET A 231 6.96 -24.51 -12.32
C MET A 231 7.28 -25.82 -11.61
N LEU A 232 7.02 -25.92 -10.31
CA LEU A 232 7.38 -27.11 -9.51
C LEU A 232 6.47 -28.32 -9.76
N LEU A 233 5.19 -28.08 -10.04
CA LEU A 233 4.20 -29.14 -10.24
C LEU A 233 4.53 -30.04 -11.44
N PRO A 234 4.84 -29.55 -12.66
CA PRO A 234 5.24 -30.40 -13.78
C PRO A 234 6.56 -31.11 -13.52
N ILE A 235 7.54 -30.46 -12.88
CA ILE A 235 8.82 -31.09 -12.52
C ILE A 235 8.59 -32.29 -11.58
N PHE A 236 7.72 -32.14 -10.58
CA PHE A 236 7.34 -33.23 -9.69
C PHE A 236 6.74 -34.42 -10.46
N TYR A 237 5.80 -34.17 -11.38
CA TYR A 237 5.20 -35.23 -12.19
C TYR A 237 6.20 -35.92 -13.12
N VAL A 238 7.16 -35.18 -13.69
CA VAL A 238 8.25 -35.77 -14.50
C VAL A 238 9.12 -36.69 -13.65
N ILE A 239 9.49 -36.28 -12.43
CA ILE A 239 10.29 -37.12 -11.52
C ILE A 239 9.52 -38.39 -11.16
N VAL A 240 8.23 -38.29 -10.83
CA VAL A 240 7.38 -39.45 -10.52
C VAL A 240 7.29 -40.38 -11.73
N PHE A 241 7.10 -39.84 -12.94
CA PHE A 241 7.06 -40.62 -14.18
C PHE A 241 8.37 -41.36 -14.44
N LEU A 242 9.51 -40.69 -14.28
CA LEU A 242 10.84 -41.30 -14.43
C LEU A 242 11.07 -42.41 -13.40
N HIS A 243 10.69 -42.18 -12.14
CA HIS A 243 10.80 -43.18 -11.07
C HIS A 243 9.91 -44.40 -11.31
N GLN A 244 8.65 -44.19 -11.74
CA GLN A 244 7.75 -45.28 -12.10
C GLN A 244 8.28 -46.09 -13.29
N ARG A 245 8.85 -45.41 -14.30
CA ARG A 245 9.49 -46.06 -15.45
C ARG A 245 10.69 -46.90 -15.02
N GLU A 246 11.56 -46.37 -14.18
CA GLU A 246 12.72 -47.09 -13.65
C GLU A 246 12.29 -48.34 -12.87
N MET A 247 11.30 -48.21 -11.97
CA MET A 247 10.76 -49.35 -11.22
C MET A 247 10.18 -50.42 -12.14
N ARG A 248 9.42 -50.02 -13.18
CA ARG A 248 8.83 -50.94 -14.17
C ARG A 248 9.90 -51.65 -15.01
N MET A 249 10.95 -50.95 -15.42
CA MET A 249 12.10 -51.54 -16.13
C MET A 249 12.85 -52.54 -15.26
N ARG A 250 13.07 -52.21 -13.97
CA ARG A 250 13.72 -53.10 -12.99
C ARG A 250 12.91 -54.38 -12.74
N THR A 251 11.58 -54.29 -12.78
CA THR A 251 10.70 -55.47 -12.64
C THR A 251 10.77 -56.37 -13.89
N GLN A 252 10.94 -55.80 -15.09
CA GLN A 252 11.12 -56.56 -16.33
C GLN A 252 12.47 -57.28 -16.40
N GLU A 253 13.56 -56.66 -15.94
CA GLU A 253 14.89 -57.29 -15.83
C GLU A 253 14.86 -58.52 -14.90
N LEU A 254 14.18 -58.42 -13.74
CA LEU A 254 14.02 -59.56 -12.81
C LEU A 254 13.15 -60.70 -13.39
N ARG A 255 12.22 -60.40 -14.30
CA ARG A 255 11.33 -61.40 -14.92
C ARG A 255 11.97 -62.14 -16.10
N ARG A 256 13.09 -61.62 -16.65
CA ARG A 256 13.76 -62.17 -17.85
C ARG A 256 14.72 -63.33 -17.54
N VAL A 257 14.89 -63.71 -16.27
CA VAL A 257 15.60 -64.94 -15.87
C VAL A 257 14.59 -66.07 -15.75
N SER A 258 14.30 -66.77 -16.86
CA SER A 258 13.60 -68.06 -16.82
C SER A 258 14.56 -69.16 -16.35
N PRO A 259 14.11 -70.13 -15.52
CA PRO A 259 14.99 -71.20 -15.06
C PRO A 259 15.36 -72.10 -16.25
N VAL A 260 16.66 -72.12 -16.58
CA VAL A 260 17.25 -73.07 -17.52
C VAL A 260 17.07 -74.48 -16.98
N GLY A 261 16.48 -75.34 -17.81
CA GLY A 261 16.02 -76.68 -17.45
C GLY A 261 17.07 -77.57 -16.79
N ARG A 262 16.67 -78.22 -15.69
CA ARG A 262 17.39 -79.35 -15.08
C ARG A 262 17.50 -80.48 -16.10
N LYS A 263 18.71 -80.78 -16.57
CA LYS A 263 19.02 -82.05 -17.25
C LYS A 263 19.03 -83.18 -16.21
N THR A 264 18.29 -84.25 -16.51
CA THR A 264 18.31 -85.52 -15.79
C THR A 264 19.62 -86.28 -16.03
N LYS A 265 20.14 -86.92 -14.98
CA LYS A 265 21.32 -87.81 -15.02
C LYS A 265 20.87 -89.20 -15.51
N PRO A 266 21.58 -89.85 -16.46
CA PRO A 266 21.32 -91.25 -16.77
C PRO A 266 22.05 -92.18 -15.79
N SER A 267 21.52 -93.41 -15.74
CA SER A 267 21.74 -94.57 -14.87
C SER A 267 23.08 -94.73 -14.16
#